data_AF-A0A7V4N6A7-F1
#
_entry.id   AF-A0A7V4N6A7-F1
#
_cell.length_a   1.000
_cell.length_b   1.000
_cell.length_c   1.000
_cell.angle_alpha   90.00
_cell.angle_beta   90.00
_cell.angle_gamma   90.00
#
_symmetry.space_group_name_H-M   'P 1'
#
loop_
_entity.id
_entity.type
_entity.pdbx_description
1 polymer ?
#
loop_
_entity_poly.entity_id
_entity_poly.type
_entity_poly.pdbx_seq_one_letter_code
_entity_poly.pdbx_strand_id
1 'polypeptide(L)'
;SASVAVEFVCTSISSDFPAAFVPVIEANLGPTSANPHIRFFEGRQRGYVRCTVTPGLWQSDYRAVASILDPFAPATTIASWVVEDGVPGTRPG
;
A
#
# COMPACT_ATOMS: atom_id res chain seq x y z
N SER A 1 -6.09 21.06 -5.86
CA SER A 1 -4.67 21.46 -5.87
C SER A 1 -3.85 20.37 -6.56
N ALA A 2 -2.63 20.66 -7.01
CA ALA A 2 -1.72 19.63 -7.53
C ALA A 2 -1.19 18.75 -6.38
N SER A 3 -0.94 17.47 -6.65
CA SER A 3 -0.25 16.57 -5.72
C SER A 3 1.20 17.03 -5.53
N VAL A 4 1.62 17.21 -4.27
CA VAL A 4 2.99 17.62 -3.93
C VAL A 4 3.82 16.48 -3.35
N ALA A 5 3.17 15.39 -2.93
CA ALA A 5 3.79 14.21 -2.36
C ALA A 5 2.86 13.00 -2.50
N VAL A 6 3.42 11.82 -2.28
CA VAL A 6 2.72 10.53 -2.14
C VAL A 6 3.15 9.90 -0.83
N GLU A 7 2.21 9.32 -0.10
CA GLU A 7 2.47 8.56 1.12
C GLU A 7 2.29 7.06 0.84
N PHE A 8 3.27 6.26 1.27
CA PHE A 8 3.20 4.80 1.23
C PHE A 8 3.05 4.26 2.66
N VAL A 9 1.80 4.03 3.08
CA VAL A 9 1.52 3.47 4.41
C VAL A 9 1.74 1.95 4.37
N CYS A 10 2.73 1.47 5.13
CA CYS A 10 3.06 0.05 5.23
C CYS A 10 2.09 -0.67 6.19
N THR A 11 1.77 -1.94 5.88
CA THR A 11 1.11 -2.83 6.85
C THR A 11 2.06 -3.13 8.03
N SER A 12 1.50 -3.65 9.11
CA SER A 12 2.25 -4.20 10.23
C SER A 12 2.97 -5.50 9.87
N ILE A 13 4.09 -5.78 10.54
CA ILE A 13 4.81 -7.06 10.43
C ILE A 13 3.98 -8.22 10.97
N SER A 14 3.38 -8.09 12.17
CA SER A 14 2.61 -9.15 12.82
C SER A 14 1.37 -8.69 13.61
N SER A 15 1.26 -7.40 13.94
CA SER A 15 0.10 -6.86 14.67
C SER A 15 -1.18 -7.08 13.88
N ASP A 16 -2.27 -7.44 14.57
CA ASP A 16 -3.54 -7.66 13.90
C ASP A 16 -4.30 -6.34 13.62
N PHE A 17 -5.18 -6.40 12.64
CA PHE A 17 -6.18 -5.39 12.29
C PHE A 17 -7.51 -6.14 12.17
N PRO A 18 -8.47 -5.92 13.09
CA PRO A 18 -9.67 -6.73 13.15
C PRO A 18 -10.44 -6.69 11.82
N ALA A 19 -10.76 -7.88 11.30
CA ALA A 19 -11.43 -8.04 10.01
C ALA A 19 -12.77 -7.28 9.90
N ALA A 20 -13.44 -7.05 11.02
CA ALA A 20 -14.68 -6.29 11.09
C ALA A 20 -14.51 -4.80 10.69
N PHE A 21 -13.33 -4.21 10.84
CA PHE A 21 -13.07 -2.82 10.43
C PHE A 21 -12.75 -2.68 8.94
N VAL A 22 -12.34 -3.75 8.27
CA VAL A 22 -11.98 -3.72 6.85
C VAL A 22 -13.10 -3.19 5.96
N PRO A 23 -14.35 -3.71 6.00
CA PRO A 23 -15.44 -3.16 5.19
C PRO A 23 -15.82 -1.73 5.57
N VAL A 24 -15.62 -1.32 6.83
CA VAL A 24 -15.86 0.06 7.30
C VAL A 24 -14.88 1.03 6.64
N ILE A 25 -13.60 0.64 6.53
CA ILE A 25 -12.59 1.44 5.83
C ILE A 25 -12.87 1.44 4.33
N GLU A 26 -13.10 0.29 3.71
CA GLU A 26 -13.38 0.16 2.28
C GLU A 26 -14.58 1.00 1.82
N ALA A 27 -15.63 1.12 2.65
CA ALA A 27 -16.79 1.97 2.37
C ALA A 27 -16.45 3.48 2.32
N ASN A 28 -15.31 3.89 2.87
CA ASN A 28 -14.83 5.27 2.89
C ASN A 28 -13.67 5.50 1.90
N LEU A 29 -13.49 4.60 0.93
CA LEU A 29 -12.55 4.74 -0.18
C LEU A 29 -13.28 5.07 -1.48
N GLY A 30 -12.56 5.65 -2.44
CA GLY A 30 -13.08 5.94 -3.78
C GLY A 30 -13.31 7.43 -4.06
N PRO A 31 -13.68 7.76 -5.32
CA PRO A 31 -13.63 9.13 -5.83
C PRO A 31 -14.64 10.08 -5.16
N THR A 32 -15.73 9.55 -4.61
CA THR A 32 -16.78 10.32 -3.92
C THR A 32 -16.71 10.18 -2.39
N SER A 33 -15.67 9.55 -1.86
CA SER A 33 -15.50 9.34 -0.42
C SER A 33 -14.87 10.55 0.27
N ALA A 34 -14.79 10.51 1.61
CA ALA A 34 -14.04 11.50 2.38
C ALA A 34 -12.53 11.46 2.12
N ASN A 35 -12.00 10.34 1.62
CA ASN A 35 -10.57 10.13 1.38
C ASN A 35 -10.28 9.79 -0.09
N PRO A 36 -10.62 10.67 -1.04
CA PRO A 36 -10.54 10.36 -2.48
C PRO A 36 -9.10 10.29 -3.01
N HIS A 37 -8.11 10.61 -2.16
CA HIS A 37 -6.68 10.54 -2.48
C HIS A 37 -6.07 9.16 -2.22
N ILE A 38 -6.73 8.31 -1.43
CA ILE A 38 -6.24 6.95 -1.17
C ILE A 38 -6.38 6.11 -2.45
N ARG A 39 -5.28 5.44 -2.83
CA ARG A 39 -5.20 4.62 -4.04
C ARG A 39 -5.17 3.12 -3.77
N PHE A 40 -4.78 2.72 -2.56
CA PHE A 40 -4.62 1.34 -2.17
C PHE A 40 -4.87 1.16 -0.68
N PHE A 41 -5.51 0.04 -0.33
CA PHE A 41 -5.73 -0.38 1.04
C PHE A 41 -5.75 -1.91 1.09
N GLU A 42 -4.99 -2.49 2.03
CA GLU A 42 -5.04 -3.91 2.36
C GLU A 42 -4.86 -4.06 3.87
N GLY A 43 -5.95 -4.35 4.59
CA GLY A 43 -5.97 -4.48 6.05
C GLY A 43 -5.93 -5.93 6.56
N ARG A 44 -6.04 -6.92 5.67
CA ARG A 44 -6.15 -8.34 6.00
C ARG A 44 -4.77 -9.01 6.06
N GLN A 45 -3.83 -8.56 5.23
CA GLN A 45 -2.50 -9.17 5.10
C GLN A 45 -1.41 -8.38 5.83
N ARG A 46 -0.38 -9.13 6.28
CA ARG A 46 0.81 -8.60 6.98
C ARG A 46 2.03 -8.71 6.09
N GLY A 47 3.08 -7.97 6.43
CA GLY A 47 4.32 -7.98 5.67
C GLY A 47 5.03 -6.63 5.72
N TYR A 48 5.54 -6.19 4.59
CA TYR A 48 6.40 -5.01 4.49
C TYR A 48 6.29 -4.33 3.13
N VAL A 49 6.80 -3.10 3.01
CA VAL A 49 6.94 -2.42 1.72
C VAL A 49 8.42 -2.43 1.33
N ARG A 50 8.70 -2.85 0.10
CA ARG A 50 10.05 -2.80 -0.49
C ARG A 50 10.11 -1.64 -1.47
N CYS A 51 10.97 -0.66 -1.19
CA CYS A 51 11.15 0.50 -2.06
C CYS A 51 12.39 0.36 -2.93
N THR A 52 12.27 0.68 -4.21
CA THR A 52 13.39 0.89 -5.13
C THR A 52 13.38 2.36 -5.56
N VAL A 53 14.42 3.10 -5.18
CA VAL A 53 14.50 4.54 -5.39
C VAL A 53 15.71 4.86 -6.27
N THR A 54 15.45 5.61 -7.33
CA THR A 54 16.43 6.17 -8.28
C THR A 54 16.08 7.64 -8.51
N PRO A 55 16.95 8.44 -9.16
CA PRO A 55 16.62 9.82 -9.48
C PRO A 55 15.36 9.99 -10.33
N GLY A 56 15.04 9.03 -11.21
CA GLY A 56 13.88 9.11 -12.11
C GLY A 56 12.63 8.36 -11.65
N LEU A 57 12.73 7.53 -10.60
CA LEU A 57 11.68 6.60 -10.20
C LEU A 57 11.76 6.26 -8.71
N TRP A 58 10.63 6.34 -8.03
CA TRP A 58 10.37 5.67 -6.76
C TRP A 58 9.30 4.60 -6.98
N GLN A 59 9.66 3.33 -6.83
CA GLN A 59 8.74 2.20 -6.83
C GLN A 59 8.58 1.63 -5.41
N SER A 60 7.34 1.37 -5.02
CA SER A 60 6.98 0.74 -3.74
C SER A 60 6.20 -0.54 -4.00
N ASP A 61 6.79 -1.69 -3.69
CA ASP A 61 6.14 -3.00 -3.76
C ASP A 61 5.58 -3.37 -2.38
N TYR A 62 4.27 -3.60 -2.30
CA TYR A 62 3.59 -4.09 -1.10
C TYR A 62 3.74 -5.61 -1.04
N ARG A 63 4.53 -6.09 -0.08
CA ARG A 63 4.90 -7.50 0.08
C ARG A 63 4.06 -8.10 1.21
N ALA A 64 3.16 -9.02 0.87
CA ALA A 64 2.36 -9.76 1.83
C ALA A 64 2.99 -11.12 2.13
N VAL A 65 3.09 -11.51 3.40
CA VAL A 65 3.48 -12.87 3.81
C VAL A 65 2.25 -13.77 3.86
N ALA A 66 2.39 -15.02 3.41
CA ALA A 66 1.28 -15.97 3.36
C ALA A 66 0.75 -16.38 4.74
N SER A 67 1.62 -16.37 5.76
CA SER A 67 1.27 -16.64 7.16
C SER A 67 2.27 -15.94 8.07
N ILE A 68 1.77 -15.33 9.16
CA ILE A 68 2.62 -14.76 10.22
C ILE A 68 3.04 -15.79 11.27
N LEU A 69 2.48 -16.99 11.23
CA LEU A 69 2.76 -18.06 12.19
C LEU A 69 3.87 -19.01 11.71
N ASP A 70 4.13 -19.02 10.39
CA ASP A 70 5.15 -19.86 9.78
C ASP A 70 6.39 -19.01 9.44
N PRO A 71 7.55 -19.27 10.06
CA PRO A 71 8.78 -18.52 9.79
C PRO A 71 9.32 -18.72 8.36
N PHE A 72 8.84 -19.73 7.61
CA PHE A 72 9.21 -20.00 6.23
C PHE A 72 8.14 -19.56 5.22
N ALA A 73 7.07 -18.89 5.67
CA ALA A 73 6.01 -18.44 4.79
C ALA A 73 6.56 -17.52 3.68
N PRO A 74 6.21 -17.78 2.40
CA PRO A 74 6.66 -16.94 1.30
C PRO A 74 6.01 -15.55 1.35
N ALA A 75 6.71 -14.57 0.79
CA ALA A 75 6.18 -13.24 0.54
C ALA A 75 5.90 -13.02 -0.96
N THR A 76 4.76 -12.43 -1.29
CA THR A 76 4.36 -12.07 -2.66
C THR A 76 4.05 -10.59 -2.78
N THR A 77 4.26 -10.01 -3.95
CA THR A 77 3.84 -8.63 -4.23
C THR A 77 2.34 -8.64 -4.50
N ILE A 78 1.58 -7.86 -3.73
CA ILE A 78 0.12 -7.73 -3.90
C ILE A 78 -0.28 -6.44 -4.60
N ALA A 79 0.60 -5.44 -4.58
CA ALA A 79 0.47 -4.20 -5.34
C ALA A 79 1.85 -3.57 -5.53
N SER A 80 2.03 -2.88 -6.66
CA SER A 80 3.19 -2.05 -6.94
C SER A 80 2.72 -0.67 -7.37
N TRP A 81 3.37 0.35 -6.84
CA TRP A 81 3.05 1.75 -7.10
C TRP A 81 4.31 2.51 -7.45
N VAL A 82 4.25 3.37 -8.46
CA VAL A 82 5.37 4.17 -8.91
C VAL A 82 5.07 5.67 -8.80
N VAL A 83 6.11 6.43 -8.51
CA VAL A 83 6.17 7.90 -8.63
C VAL A 83 7.36 8.20 -9.52
N GLU A 84 7.13 8.92 -10.60
CA GLU A 84 8.18 9.29 -11.56
C GLU A 84 8.58 10.74 -11.37
N ASP A 85 9.84 11.04 -11.67
CA ASP A 85 10.32 12.42 -11.66
C ASP A 85 9.50 13.29 -12.62
N GLY A 86 9.13 14.49 -12.16
CA GLY A 86 8.31 15.43 -12.92
C GLY A 86 6.83 15.04 -13.11
N VAL A 87 6.37 13.89 -12.61
CA VAL A 87 4.96 13.44 -12.74
C VAL A 87 4.28 13.42 -11.37
N PRO A 88 3.44 14.42 -11.04
CA PRO A 88 2.74 14.45 -9.76
C PRO A 88 1.80 13.26 -9.54
N GLY A 89 1.89 12.66 -8.36
CA GLY A 89 1.03 11.56 -7.93
C GLY A 89 1.64 10.18 -8.12
N THR A 90 0.81 9.14 -8.04
CA THR A 90 1.24 7.75 -8.20
C THR A 90 0.35 7.00 -9.16
N ARG A 91 0.89 5.98 -9.80
CA ARG A 91 0.20 5.06 -10.71
C ARG A 91 0.62 3.61 -10.44
N PRO A 92 -0.18 2.63 -10.87
CA PRO A 92 0.25 1.23 -10.85
C PRO A 92 1.59 1.05 -11.57
N GLY A 93 2.49 0.32 -10.92
CA GLY A 93 3.81 -0.08 -11.44
C GLY A 93 3.81 -1.40 -12.18
#